data_AF-A0A212DXX2-F1
#
_entry.id   AF-A0A212DXX2-F1
#
_cell.length_a   1.000
_cell.length_b   1.000
_cell.length_c   1.000
_cell.angle_alpha   90.00
_cell.angle_beta   90.00
_cell.angle_gamma   90.00
#
_symmetry.space_group_name_H-M   'P 1'
#
loop_
_entity.id
_entity.type
_entity.pdbx_description
1 polymer ?
#
loop_
_entity_poly.entity_id
_entity_poly.type
_entity_poly.pdbx_seq_one_letter_code
_entity_poly.pdbx_strand_id
1 'polypeptide(L)'
;MIGNYVKTIMGSQLSKNKKMATGKNKRNAPYDICDRFCERCGYQKKCRMFHGAGADIKLVIKGGKQNNVKDIFHDLEEGFKQIKTMIRNIVDKKTVDTGKKQFGGREYNKRQKNAELIVEQHPLFRQAQKFVREADGFLRKFFRVANAVNPFLLPALEKEFNDFSFYFPLLSIKIHNALFCVNDHVNHYSEEGTREANRAACIAIRASLVCEKAVGAIMAETKEIYAESLQIITVIRDIRAEIKRIFPDAEKFQDEIIFNTKI
;
A
#
# COMPACT_ATOMS: atom_id res chain seq x y z
N MET A 1 -12.19 36.68 -1.19
CA MET A 1 -11.19 36.52 -0.10
C MET A 1 -11.16 35.08 0.43
N ILE A 2 -10.89 34.08 -0.41
CA ILE A 2 -10.88 32.64 -0.03
C ILE A 2 -9.50 32.00 -0.29
N GLY A 3 -8.59 32.68 -0.99
CA GLY A 3 -7.30 32.14 -1.44
C GLY A 3 -6.17 32.08 -0.39
N ASN A 4 -6.36 32.60 0.83
CA ASN A 4 -5.30 32.70 1.83
C ASN A 4 -5.45 31.76 3.05
N TYR A 5 -6.54 31.00 3.16
CA TYR A 5 -6.75 30.10 4.31
C TYR A 5 -6.17 28.68 4.12
N VAL A 6 -5.95 28.24 2.87
CA VAL A 6 -5.43 26.88 2.58
C VAL A 6 -3.92 26.75 2.82
N LYS A 7 -3.15 27.85 2.65
CA LYS A 7 -1.69 27.82 2.80
C LYS A 7 -1.23 27.71 4.26
N THR A 8 -1.99 28.21 5.21
CA THR A 8 -1.57 28.28 6.62
C THR A 8 -1.79 26.96 7.37
N ILE A 9 -2.78 26.17 6.98
CA ILE A 9 -3.08 24.88 7.64
C ILE A 9 -2.18 23.75 7.13
N MET A 10 -1.77 23.76 5.85
CA MET A 10 -0.82 22.76 5.32
C MET A 10 0.65 23.05 5.69
N GLY A 11 1.02 24.30 5.96
CA GLY A 11 2.38 24.69 6.35
C GLY A 11 2.77 24.24 7.76
N SER A 12 1.81 24.12 8.68
CA SER A 12 2.07 23.75 10.08
C SER A 12 2.10 22.23 10.33
N GLN A 13 1.50 21.42 9.45
CA GLN A 13 1.51 19.96 9.56
C GLN A 13 2.81 19.31 9.03
N LEU A 14 3.55 20.00 8.15
CA LEU A 14 4.80 19.50 7.56
C LEU A 14 6.03 19.63 8.49
N SER A 15 5.96 20.38 9.59
CA SER A 15 7.14 20.71 10.40
C SER A 15 7.48 19.72 11.52
N LYS A 16 6.60 18.76 11.85
CA LYS A 16 6.78 17.89 13.03
C LYS A 16 7.26 16.45 12.77
N ASN A 17 7.35 15.98 11.52
CA ASN A 17 7.85 14.64 11.19
C ASN A 17 9.39 14.58 10.99
N LYS A 18 10.16 15.36 11.76
CA LYS A 18 11.60 15.59 11.50
C LYS A 18 12.57 14.56 12.11
N LYS A 19 12.09 13.53 12.79
CA LYS A 19 12.94 12.45 13.31
C LYS A 19 12.40 11.11 12.85
N MET A 20 12.98 10.56 11.77
CA MET A 20 13.14 9.11 11.52
C MET A 20 13.86 8.85 10.19
N ALA A 21 14.45 7.67 10.09
CA ALA A 21 15.46 7.19 9.14
C ALA A 21 16.87 7.81 9.26
N THR A 22 17.84 6.97 9.60
CA THR A 22 19.29 7.26 9.55
C THR A 22 19.71 7.68 8.14
N GLY A 23 20.73 8.53 8.03
CA GLY A 23 21.01 9.40 6.88
C GLY A 23 21.22 8.75 5.50
N LYS A 24 21.36 7.41 5.41
CA LYS A 24 21.48 6.68 4.14
C LYS A 24 20.14 6.28 3.51
N ASN A 25 19.08 6.04 4.29
CA ASN A 25 17.77 5.59 3.78
C ASN A 25 16.87 6.72 3.23
N LYS A 26 17.26 8.00 3.41
CA LYS A 26 16.45 9.16 2.99
C LYS A 26 16.49 9.46 1.49
N ARG A 27 17.44 8.90 0.74
CA ARG A 27 17.59 9.17 -0.71
C ARG A 27 16.89 8.13 -1.58
N ASN A 28 16.71 6.92 -1.06
CA ASN A 28 16.03 5.79 -1.66
C ASN A 28 15.25 5.09 -0.54
N ALA A 29 13.97 5.38 -0.37
CA ALA A 29 13.15 4.54 0.49
C ALA A 29 12.78 3.29 -0.31
N PRO A 30 13.32 2.10 -0.01
CA PRO A 30 12.88 0.87 -0.63
C PRO A 30 11.38 0.66 -0.36
N TYR A 31 10.76 -0.10 -1.25
CA TYR A 31 9.35 -0.41 -1.23
C TYR A 31 8.86 -1.06 0.08
N ASP A 32 9.79 -1.65 0.81
CA ASP A 32 9.53 -2.51 1.97
C ASP A 32 9.47 -1.71 3.26
N ILE A 33 9.96 -0.47 3.25
CA ILE A 33 10.00 0.41 4.44
C ILE A 33 9.00 1.56 4.40
N CYS A 34 8.16 1.69 3.37
CA CYS A 34 7.14 2.75 3.33
C CYS A 34 5.75 2.24 2.95
N ASP A 35 4.72 2.97 3.38
CA ASP A 35 3.30 2.74 3.04
C ASP A 35 2.93 3.15 1.61
N ARG A 36 3.84 3.86 0.92
CA ARG A 36 3.67 4.40 -0.44
C ARG A 36 2.48 5.36 -0.62
N PHE A 37 1.94 5.96 0.45
CA PHE A 37 0.94 7.02 0.32
C PHE A 37 1.64 8.31 -0.13
N CYS A 38 1.95 8.36 -1.43
CA CYS A 38 2.88 9.33 -1.98
C CYS A 38 2.35 10.75 -1.84
N GLU A 39 1.05 10.97 -2.03
CA GLU A 39 0.35 12.25 -1.97
C GLU A 39 0.56 12.96 -0.63
N ARG A 40 0.75 12.19 0.46
CA ARG A 40 0.97 12.70 1.82
C ARG A 40 2.43 12.62 2.28
N CYS A 41 3.33 12.11 1.42
CA CYS A 41 4.72 11.86 1.78
C CYS A 41 5.58 13.13 1.76
N GLY A 42 6.17 13.47 2.91
CA GLY A 42 7.09 14.61 3.03
C GLY A 42 8.41 14.45 2.25
N TYR A 43 8.72 13.25 1.76
CA TYR A 43 9.97 12.92 1.07
C TYR A 43 9.86 12.92 -0.46
N GLN A 44 8.68 13.22 -1.01
CA GLN A 44 8.40 13.25 -2.45
C GLN A 44 9.54 13.87 -3.28
N LYS A 45 10.02 15.07 -2.90
CA LYS A 45 11.06 15.81 -3.66
C LYS A 45 12.38 15.05 -3.83
N LYS A 46 12.71 14.14 -2.91
CA LYS A 46 14.00 13.42 -2.86
C LYS A 46 13.87 11.92 -3.12
N CYS A 47 12.65 11.40 -3.29
CA CYS A 47 12.39 9.98 -3.43
C CYS A 47 12.56 9.55 -4.90
N ARG A 48 13.58 8.71 -5.17
CA ARG A 48 13.79 8.17 -6.52
C ARG A 48 12.63 7.31 -7.00
N MET A 49 11.92 6.60 -6.13
CA MET A 49 10.76 5.78 -6.52
C MET A 49 9.60 6.66 -7.01
N PHE A 50 9.36 7.78 -6.33
CA PHE A 50 8.33 8.74 -6.73
C PHE A 50 8.67 9.44 -8.05
N HIS A 51 9.95 9.59 -8.38
CA HIS A 51 10.39 10.20 -9.64
C HIS A 51 10.59 9.19 -10.77
N GLY A 52 10.98 7.95 -10.46
CA GLY A 52 11.27 6.89 -11.44
C GLY A 52 10.09 5.99 -11.79
N ALA A 53 9.10 5.84 -10.91
CA ALA A 53 7.89 5.05 -11.17
C ALA A 53 6.65 5.92 -11.49
N GLY A 54 6.79 7.25 -11.53
CA GLY A 54 5.65 8.17 -11.59
C GLY A 54 6.00 9.61 -11.93
N ALA A 55 6.93 9.83 -12.87
CA ALA A 55 7.07 11.13 -13.50
C ALA A 55 5.83 11.48 -14.37
N ASP A 56 5.22 10.48 -15.02
CA ASP A 56 4.15 10.72 -16.00
C ASP A 56 2.77 10.98 -15.36
N ILE A 57 2.40 10.27 -14.28
CA ILE A 57 1.07 10.45 -13.63
C ILE A 57 0.92 11.81 -12.92
N LYS A 58 2.03 12.51 -12.64
CA LYS A 58 2.00 13.81 -11.93
C LYS A 58 1.50 14.99 -12.75
N LEU A 59 1.55 14.92 -14.08
CA LEU A 59 0.94 15.95 -14.91
C LEU A 59 -0.58 15.94 -14.76
N VAL A 60 -1.16 14.75 -14.57
CA VAL A 60 -2.61 14.54 -14.42
C VAL A 60 -3.16 15.01 -13.07
N ILE A 61 -2.44 14.79 -11.96
CA ILE A 61 -2.98 15.03 -10.60
C ILE A 61 -2.72 16.47 -10.11
N LYS A 62 -1.72 17.19 -10.65
CA LYS A 62 -1.32 18.52 -10.13
C LYS A 62 -2.17 19.70 -10.62
N GLY A 63 -3.28 19.47 -11.32
CA GLY A 63 -4.09 20.57 -11.86
C GLY A 63 -3.33 21.45 -12.86
N GLY A 64 -2.25 20.93 -13.45
CA GLY A 64 -1.69 21.50 -14.66
C GLY A 64 -2.73 21.32 -15.75
N LYS A 65 -3.17 22.42 -16.38
CA LYS A 65 -4.26 22.45 -17.35
C LYS A 65 -4.14 21.32 -18.39
N GLN A 66 -4.88 20.24 -18.20
CA GLN A 66 -5.34 19.38 -19.28
C GLN A 66 -6.82 19.12 -19.04
N ASN A 67 -7.64 20.04 -19.58
CA ASN A 67 -9.10 19.95 -19.58
C ASN A 67 -9.59 18.92 -20.61
N ASN A 68 -8.97 17.75 -20.73
CA ASN A 68 -9.47 16.73 -21.64
C ASN A 68 -9.23 15.31 -21.13
N VAL A 69 -10.33 14.60 -20.87
CA VAL A 69 -10.36 13.17 -20.53
C VAL A 69 -9.56 12.34 -21.54
N LYS A 70 -9.45 12.80 -22.79
CA LYS A 70 -8.62 12.20 -23.84
C LYS A 70 -7.14 12.09 -23.49
N ASP A 71 -6.58 13.07 -22.79
CA ASP A 71 -5.14 13.09 -22.44
C ASP A 71 -4.84 12.05 -21.35
N ILE A 72 -5.78 11.85 -20.41
CA ILE A 72 -5.71 10.79 -19.38
C ILE A 72 -5.72 9.40 -20.02
N PHE A 73 -6.60 9.17 -21.01
CA PHE A 73 -6.65 7.91 -21.73
C PHE A 73 -5.43 7.70 -22.63
N HIS A 74 -4.87 8.77 -23.20
CA HIS A 74 -3.64 8.74 -23.97
C HIS A 74 -2.44 8.34 -23.09
N ASP A 75 -2.30 8.93 -21.90
CA ASP A 75 -1.23 8.61 -20.96
C ASP A 75 -1.35 7.18 -20.40
N LEU A 76 -2.58 6.72 -20.17
CA LEU A 76 -2.85 5.31 -19.86
C LEU A 76 -2.42 4.39 -21.01
N GLU A 77 -2.76 4.75 -22.26
CA GLU A 77 -2.40 3.98 -23.43
C GLU A 77 -0.88 3.94 -23.66
N GLU A 78 -0.19 5.07 -23.44
CA GLU A 78 1.27 5.16 -23.45
C GLU A 78 1.90 4.30 -22.34
N GLY A 79 1.38 4.37 -21.12
CA GLY A 79 1.81 3.51 -20.02
C GLY A 79 1.63 2.03 -20.36
N PHE A 80 0.51 1.64 -20.96
CA PHE A 80 0.28 0.28 -21.45
C PHE A 80 1.23 -0.10 -22.61
N LYS A 81 1.56 0.83 -23.51
CA LYS A 81 2.55 0.61 -24.59
C LYS A 81 3.95 0.41 -24.03
N GLN A 82 4.35 1.21 -23.05
CA GLN A 82 5.64 1.07 -22.36
C GLN A 82 5.72 -0.27 -21.62
N ILE A 83 4.67 -0.66 -20.89
CA ILE A 83 4.58 -1.97 -20.22
C ILE A 83 4.65 -3.11 -21.24
N LYS A 84 3.90 -3.04 -22.35
CA LYS A 84 3.97 -4.03 -23.43
C LYS A 84 5.37 -4.12 -24.05
N THR A 85 6.05 -2.99 -24.20
CA THR A 85 7.41 -2.93 -24.76
C THR A 85 8.43 -3.53 -23.79
N MET A 86 8.31 -3.26 -22.49
CA MET A 86 9.11 -3.92 -21.46
C MET A 86 8.87 -5.43 -21.44
N ILE A 87 7.61 -5.87 -21.51
CA ILE A 87 7.25 -7.29 -21.58
C ILE A 87 7.84 -7.94 -22.84
N ARG A 88 7.72 -7.31 -24.02
CA ARG A 88 8.36 -7.80 -25.25
C ARG A 88 9.88 -7.84 -25.13
N ASN A 89 10.52 -6.81 -24.60
CA ASN A 89 11.96 -6.82 -24.37
C ASN A 89 12.41 -7.92 -23.40
N ILE A 90 11.57 -8.31 -22.43
CA ILE A 90 11.82 -9.44 -21.53
C ILE A 90 11.62 -10.78 -22.26
N VAL A 91 10.67 -10.87 -23.18
CA VAL A 91 10.39 -12.05 -24.01
C VAL A 91 11.48 -12.22 -25.07
N ASP A 92 11.85 -11.16 -25.79
CA ASP A 92 12.85 -11.16 -26.86
C ASP A 92 14.27 -11.43 -26.33
N LYS A 93 14.58 -10.94 -25.11
CA LYS A 93 15.82 -11.33 -24.40
C LYS A 93 15.84 -12.78 -23.93
N LYS A 94 14.72 -13.49 -23.93
CA LYS A 94 14.66 -14.95 -23.67
C LYS A 94 14.74 -15.77 -24.96
N THR A 95 14.43 -15.20 -26.12
CA THR A 95 14.45 -15.89 -27.42
C THR A 95 15.77 -15.77 -28.17
N VAL A 96 16.64 -14.81 -27.83
CA VAL A 96 17.96 -14.66 -28.44
C VAL A 96 19.07 -14.93 -27.42
N ASP A 97 19.59 -16.16 -27.50
CA ASP A 97 20.88 -16.64 -27.02
C ASP A 97 21.15 -16.70 -25.51
N THR A 98 21.07 -17.90 -24.95
CA THR A 98 21.97 -18.30 -23.85
C THR A 98 22.54 -19.70 -24.12
N GLY A 99 23.30 -19.82 -25.19
CA GLY A 99 24.46 -20.69 -25.19
C GLY A 99 25.36 -20.33 -23.99
N LYS A 100 25.44 -21.24 -23.02
CA LYS A 100 26.45 -21.30 -21.94
C LYS A 100 26.65 -20.03 -21.09
N LYS A 101 25.75 -19.83 -20.12
CA LYS A 101 26.12 -19.57 -18.70
C LYS A 101 24.94 -19.95 -17.81
N GLN A 102 24.91 -21.22 -17.39
CA GLN A 102 24.01 -21.68 -16.33
C GLN A 102 24.46 -21.06 -15.00
N PHE A 103 23.95 -19.87 -14.68
CA PHE A 103 23.94 -19.36 -13.32
C PHE A 103 22.51 -19.45 -12.78
N GLY A 104 22.22 -20.46 -11.95
CA GLY A 104 21.14 -20.50 -10.93
C GLY A 104 19.65 -20.30 -11.31
N GLY A 105 19.31 -19.92 -12.54
CA GLY A 105 18.01 -19.31 -12.86
C GLY A 105 16.77 -20.21 -12.85
N ARG A 106 16.91 -21.54 -13.06
CA ARG A 106 15.76 -22.45 -13.01
C ARG A 106 15.39 -22.86 -11.59
N GLU A 107 16.37 -23.07 -10.72
CA GLU A 107 16.11 -23.38 -9.32
C GLU A 107 15.62 -22.16 -8.55
N TYR A 108 16.20 -20.99 -8.79
CA TYR A 108 15.76 -19.74 -8.18
C TYR A 108 14.27 -19.45 -8.46
N ASN A 109 13.84 -19.57 -9.73
CA ASN A 109 12.45 -19.39 -10.12
C ASN A 109 11.51 -20.48 -9.55
N LYS A 110 11.98 -21.71 -9.36
CA LYS A 110 11.18 -22.76 -8.69
C LYS A 110 11.01 -22.47 -7.20
N ARG A 111 12.06 -21.98 -6.53
CA ARG A 111 12.03 -21.63 -5.10
C ARG A 111 11.10 -20.46 -4.83
N GLN A 112 11.15 -19.40 -5.63
CA GLN A 112 10.21 -18.28 -5.52
C GLN A 112 8.75 -18.73 -5.71
N LYS A 113 8.48 -19.56 -6.73
CA LYS A 113 7.14 -20.13 -6.94
C LYS A 113 6.67 -20.99 -5.77
N ASN A 114 7.57 -21.76 -5.14
CA ASN A 114 7.21 -22.54 -3.96
C ASN A 114 6.89 -21.64 -2.78
N ALA A 115 7.66 -20.57 -2.55
CA ALA A 115 7.36 -19.58 -1.52
C ALA A 115 6.02 -18.88 -1.78
N GLU A 116 5.72 -18.50 -3.04
CA GLU A 116 4.40 -17.97 -3.44
C GLU A 116 3.27 -18.96 -3.09
N LEU A 117 3.40 -20.23 -3.47
CA LEU A 117 2.39 -21.26 -3.17
C LEU A 117 2.17 -21.44 -1.66
N ILE A 118 3.25 -21.41 -0.86
CA ILE A 118 3.15 -21.49 0.60
C ILE A 118 2.39 -20.28 1.15
N VAL A 119 2.70 -19.07 0.67
CA VAL A 119 2.02 -17.84 1.09
C VAL A 119 0.55 -17.86 0.68
N GLU A 120 0.21 -18.25 -0.55
CA GLU A 120 -1.16 -18.39 -1.05
C GLU A 120 -2.02 -19.38 -0.25
N GLN A 121 -1.36 -20.38 0.35
CA GLN A 121 -2.02 -21.36 1.21
C GLN A 121 -2.07 -20.95 2.68
N HIS A 122 -1.30 -19.94 3.08
CA HIS A 122 -1.20 -19.52 4.46
C HIS A 122 -2.55 -18.97 4.99
N PRO A 123 -3.06 -19.44 6.15
CA PRO A 123 -4.36 -19.03 6.69
C PRO A 123 -4.53 -17.51 6.83
N LEU A 124 -3.52 -16.83 7.40
CA LEU A 124 -3.51 -15.37 7.52
C LEU A 124 -3.67 -14.66 6.15
N PHE A 125 -2.98 -15.12 5.11
CA PHE A 125 -3.07 -14.47 3.80
C PHE A 125 -4.42 -14.71 3.14
N ARG A 126 -4.98 -15.93 3.25
CA ARG A 126 -6.35 -16.21 2.79
C ARG A 126 -7.40 -15.36 3.51
N GLN A 127 -7.25 -15.17 4.82
CA GLN A 127 -8.10 -14.28 5.61
C GLN A 127 -7.97 -12.82 5.12
N ALA A 128 -6.74 -12.35 4.87
CA ALA A 128 -6.50 -11.01 4.33
C ALA A 128 -7.13 -10.82 2.93
N GLN A 129 -7.03 -11.82 2.04
CA GLN A 129 -7.68 -11.77 0.73
C GLN A 129 -9.21 -11.75 0.84
N LYS A 130 -9.78 -12.49 1.80
CA LYS A 130 -11.21 -12.45 2.08
C LYS A 130 -11.62 -11.05 2.58
N PHE A 131 -10.86 -10.50 3.51
CA PHE A 131 -11.05 -9.15 4.01
C PHE A 131 -11.04 -8.10 2.89
N VAL A 132 -10.12 -8.18 1.93
CA VAL A 132 -10.09 -7.25 0.78
C VAL A 132 -11.41 -7.26 0.00
N ARG A 133 -12.01 -8.42 -0.21
CA ARG A 133 -13.32 -8.53 -0.88
C ARG A 133 -14.46 -7.97 -0.03
N GLU A 134 -14.45 -8.27 1.27
CA GLU A 134 -15.43 -7.75 2.22
C GLU A 134 -15.34 -6.21 2.35
N ALA A 135 -14.12 -5.65 2.37
CA ALA A 135 -13.85 -4.22 2.42
C ALA A 135 -14.29 -3.47 1.15
N ASP A 136 -14.06 -4.04 -0.04
CA ASP A 136 -14.59 -3.48 -1.30
C ASP A 136 -16.13 -3.45 -1.31
N GLY A 137 -16.75 -4.55 -0.87
CA GLY A 137 -18.21 -4.63 -0.70
C GLY A 137 -18.74 -3.57 0.28
N PHE A 138 -18.07 -3.42 1.42
CA PHE A 138 -18.38 -2.39 2.43
C PHE A 138 -18.31 -0.98 1.83
N LEU A 139 -17.24 -0.65 1.10
CA LEU A 139 -17.09 0.67 0.46
C LEU A 139 -18.18 0.96 -0.56
N ARG A 140 -18.54 -0.02 -1.40
CA ARG A 140 -19.64 0.12 -2.35
C ARG A 140 -20.97 0.37 -1.64
N LYS A 141 -21.22 -0.31 -0.52
CA LYS A 141 -22.42 -0.10 0.29
C LYS A 141 -22.41 1.30 0.92
N PHE A 142 -21.31 1.71 1.54
CA PHE A 142 -21.14 3.04 2.10
C PHE A 142 -21.40 4.13 1.06
N PHE A 143 -20.84 4.00 -0.15
CA PHE A 143 -21.05 4.98 -1.22
C PHE A 143 -22.53 5.08 -1.64
N ARG A 144 -23.25 3.95 -1.70
CA ARG A 144 -24.70 3.94 -1.97
C ARG A 144 -25.47 4.65 -0.85
N VAL A 145 -25.14 4.39 0.41
CA VAL A 145 -25.80 5.02 1.55
C VAL A 145 -25.53 6.52 1.58
N ALA A 146 -24.28 6.95 1.38
CA ALA A 146 -23.91 8.35 1.31
C ALA A 146 -24.67 9.09 0.18
N ASN A 147 -24.84 8.48 -0.99
CA ASN A 147 -25.58 9.12 -2.08
C ASN A 147 -27.10 9.13 -1.87
N ALA A 148 -27.67 8.10 -1.24
CA ALA A 148 -29.12 7.95 -1.11
C ALA A 148 -29.71 8.61 0.14
N VAL A 149 -28.97 8.59 1.25
CA VAL A 149 -29.48 8.99 2.57
C VAL A 149 -28.96 10.36 2.99
N ASN A 150 -27.66 10.62 2.83
CA ASN A 150 -27.06 11.87 3.26
C ASN A 150 -25.87 12.29 2.35
N PRO A 151 -26.09 13.19 1.38
CA PRO A 151 -25.04 13.60 0.44
C PRO A 151 -23.88 14.35 1.09
N PHE A 152 -24.01 14.82 2.34
CA PHE A 152 -22.93 15.46 3.09
C PHE A 152 -22.00 14.48 3.79
N LEU A 153 -22.37 13.20 3.85
CA LEU A 153 -21.68 12.18 4.62
C LEU A 153 -20.31 11.82 4.01
N LEU A 154 -20.22 11.77 2.67
CA LEU A 154 -18.95 11.52 1.98
C LEU A 154 -17.96 12.70 2.11
N PRO A 155 -18.36 13.97 1.92
CA PRO A 155 -17.49 15.11 2.23
C PRO A 155 -17.05 15.17 3.71
N ALA A 156 -17.94 14.86 4.64
CA ALA A 156 -17.63 14.87 6.08
C ALA A 156 -16.60 13.80 6.48
N LEU A 157 -16.62 12.65 5.80
CA LEU A 157 -15.77 11.48 6.06
C LEU A 157 -14.70 11.28 4.96
N GLU A 158 -14.38 12.31 4.18
CA GLU A 158 -13.47 12.19 3.03
C GLU A 158 -12.12 11.61 3.45
N LYS A 159 -11.60 12.04 4.60
CA LYS A 159 -10.31 11.55 5.11
C LYS A 159 -10.39 10.07 5.48
N GLU A 160 -11.41 9.67 6.22
CA GLU A 160 -11.63 8.29 6.69
C GLU A 160 -11.88 7.35 5.52
N PHE A 161 -12.68 7.78 4.54
CA PHE A 161 -12.91 7.04 3.31
C PHE A 161 -11.60 6.82 2.53
N ASN A 162 -10.80 7.88 2.34
CA ASN A 162 -9.51 7.79 1.65
C ASN A 162 -8.51 6.92 2.41
N ASP A 163 -8.47 7.06 3.74
CA ASP A 163 -7.61 6.24 4.60
C ASP A 163 -7.99 4.76 4.47
N PHE A 164 -9.27 4.42 4.66
CA PHE A 164 -9.70 3.03 4.53
C PHE A 164 -9.42 2.48 3.14
N SER A 165 -9.84 3.21 2.09
CA SER A 165 -9.68 2.81 0.68
C SER A 165 -8.23 2.56 0.27
N PHE A 166 -7.30 3.34 0.83
CA PHE A 166 -5.88 3.16 0.57
C PHE A 166 -5.28 1.98 1.36
N TYR A 167 -5.62 1.86 2.65
CA TYR A 167 -4.94 0.92 3.54
C TYR A 167 -5.50 -0.50 3.53
N PHE A 168 -6.78 -0.72 3.21
CA PHE A 168 -7.34 -2.07 3.19
C PHE A 168 -6.65 -3.00 2.16
N PRO A 169 -6.32 -2.58 0.91
CA PRO A 169 -5.56 -3.42 0.00
C PRO A 169 -4.09 -3.53 0.41
N LEU A 170 -3.52 -2.46 0.98
CA LEU A 170 -2.12 -2.45 1.45
C LEU A 170 -1.89 -3.49 2.54
N LEU A 171 -2.88 -3.70 3.43
CA LEU A 171 -2.83 -4.71 4.48
C LEU A 171 -2.51 -6.10 3.90
N SER A 172 -3.27 -6.53 2.89
CA SER A 172 -3.07 -7.84 2.24
C SER A 172 -1.72 -7.93 1.53
N ILE A 173 -1.28 -6.85 0.86
CA ILE A 173 0.02 -6.82 0.17
C ILE A 173 1.16 -6.94 1.17
N LYS A 174 1.09 -6.25 2.30
CA LYS A 174 2.16 -6.25 3.30
C LYS A 174 2.21 -7.55 4.11
N ILE A 175 1.06 -8.18 4.35
CA ILE A 175 0.98 -9.56 4.88
C ILE A 175 1.66 -10.54 3.91
N HIS A 176 1.33 -10.47 2.61
CA HIS A 176 1.97 -11.30 1.59
C HIS A 176 3.49 -11.15 1.63
N ASN A 177 3.99 -9.91 1.59
CA ASN A 177 5.43 -9.66 1.59
C ASN A 177 6.11 -10.19 2.86
N ALA A 178 5.51 -9.97 4.03
CA ALA A 178 6.06 -10.47 5.28
C ALA A 178 6.17 -12.01 5.29
N LEU A 179 5.11 -12.70 4.85
CA LEU A 179 5.08 -14.16 4.74
C LEU A 179 6.03 -14.66 3.64
N PHE A 180 6.14 -13.96 2.53
CA PHE A 180 7.04 -14.32 1.44
C PHE A 180 8.50 -14.25 1.89
N CYS A 181 8.92 -13.17 2.56
CA CYS A 181 10.28 -13.01 3.05
C CYS A 181 10.71 -14.14 4.01
N VAL A 182 9.80 -14.64 4.84
CA VAL A 182 10.09 -15.77 5.75
C VAL A 182 9.97 -17.14 5.09
N ASN A 183 9.34 -17.27 3.91
CA ASN A 183 9.26 -18.55 3.19
C ASN A 183 10.23 -18.63 2.01
N ASP A 184 10.80 -17.51 1.59
CA ASP A 184 11.86 -17.46 0.59
C ASP A 184 13.18 -17.97 1.20
N HIS A 185 13.57 -19.20 0.86
CA HIS A 185 14.78 -19.85 1.35
C HIS A 185 16.08 -19.05 1.18
N VAL A 186 16.12 -18.05 0.28
CA VAL A 186 17.28 -17.15 0.12
C VAL A 186 17.37 -16.15 1.28
N ASN A 187 16.23 -15.74 1.82
CA ASN A 187 16.10 -14.71 2.85
C ASN A 187 15.67 -15.26 4.22
N HIS A 188 15.12 -16.47 4.26
CA HIS A 188 14.52 -17.09 5.45
C HIS A 188 15.48 -17.17 6.65
N TYR A 189 16.80 -17.25 6.41
CA TYR A 189 17.83 -17.33 7.45
C TYR A 189 18.76 -16.11 7.49
N SER A 190 18.50 -15.08 6.68
CA SER A 190 19.31 -13.86 6.73
C SER A 190 18.72 -12.86 7.73
N GLU A 191 19.61 -12.14 8.42
CA GLU A 191 19.22 -11.08 9.34
C GLU A 191 18.40 -10.00 8.61
N GLU A 192 18.79 -9.65 7.37
CA GLU A 192 18.06 -8.67 6.57
C GLU A 192 16.70 -9.19 6.10
N GLY A 193 16.57 -10.47 5.73
CA GLY A 193 15.29 -11.07 5.36
C GLY A 193 14.29 -11.09 6.51
N THR A 194 14.78 -11.41 7.72
CA THR A 194 13.97 -11.33 8.95
C THR A 194 13.56 -9.89 9.25
N ARG A 195 14.48 -8.94 9.08
CA ARG A 195 14.21 -7.50 9.26
C ARG A 195 13.20 -6.97 8.26
N GLU A 196 13.29 -7.36 6.99
CA GLU A 196 12.36 -7.00 5.93
C GLU A 196 10.96 -7.55 6.19
N ALA A 197 10.86 -8.82 6.59
CA ALA A 197 9.60 -9.44 6.97
C ALA A 197 8.91 -8.67 8.12
N ASN A 198 9.66 -8.35 9.17
CA ASN A 198 9.14 -7.61 10.32
C ASN A 198 8.76 -6.15 9.97
N ARG A 199 9.50 -5.46 9.09
CA ARG A 199 9.12 -4.13 8.59
C ARG A 199 7.81 -4.20 7.79
N ALA A 200 7.65 -5.19 6.92
CA ALA A 200 6.42 -5.39 6.17
C ALA A 200 5.24 -5.69 7.10
N ALA A 201 5.42 -6.58 8.08
CA ALA A 201 4.43 -6.87 9.12
C ALA A 201 4.10 -5.61 9.96
N CYS A 202 5.08 -4.78 10.28
CA CYS A 202 4.88 -3.51 10.98
C CYS A 202 3.96 -2.57 10.20
N ILE A 203 4.20 -2.42 8.89
CA ILE A 203 3.33 -1.62 8.02
C ILE A 203 1.91 -2.21 7.97
N ALA A 204 1.77 -3.54 7.92
CA ALA A 204 0.48 -4.21 7.97
C ALA A 204 -0.28 -3.92 9.28
N ILE A 205 0.39 -4.02 10.45
CA ILE A 205 -0.18 -3.66 11.75
C ILE A 205 -0.66 -2.20 11.74
N ARG A 206 0.19 -1.27 11.26
CA ARG A 206 -0.14 0.15 11.18
C ARG A 206 -1.33 0.41 10.23
N ALA A 207 -1.35 -0.23 9.07
CA ALA A 207 -2.47 -0.16 8.12
C ALA A 207 -3.79 -0.66 8.76
N SER A 208 -3.75 -1.77 9.49
CA SER A 208 -4.92 -2.33 10.17
C SER A 208 -5.53 -1.36 11.20
N LEU A 209 -4.69 -0.65 11.95
CA LEU A 209 -5.12 0.35 12.93
C LEU A 209 -5.76 1.58 12.24
N VAL A 210 -5.20 2.03 11.11
CA VAL A 210 -5.82 3.09 10.31
C VAL A 210 -7.18 2.65 9.78
N CYS A 211 -7.27 1.43 9.23
CA CYS A 211 -8.53 0.88 8.73
C CYS A 211 -9.59 0.80 9.83
N GLU A 212 -9.23 0.28 11.02
CA GLU A 212 -10.14 0.19 12.15
C GLU A 212 -10.67 1.56 12.57
N LYS A 213 -9.78 2.55 12.69
CA LYS A 213 -10.15 3.92 13.05
C LYS A 213 -11.09 4.54 12.01
N ALA A 214 -10.78 4.38 10.73
CA ALA A 214 -11.60 4.90 9.63
C ALA A 214 -12.99 4.26 9.61
N VAL A 215 -13.08 2.93 9.75
CA VAL A 215 -14.35 2.22 9.79
C VAL A 215 -15.14 2.58 11.05
N GLY A 216 -14.47 2.76 12.18
CA GLY A 216 -15.10 3.22 13.42
C GLY A 216 -15.74 4.61 13.29
N ALA A 217 -15.09 5.54 12.59
CA ALA A 217 -15.64 6.85 12.29
C ALA A 217 -16.84 6.76 11.31
N ILE A 218 -16.72 5.96 10.25
CA ILE A 218 -17.83 5.71 9.30
C ILE A 218 -19.05 5.11 10.03
N MET A 219 -18.80 4.14 10.92
CA MET A 219 -19.83 3.48 11.74
C MET A 219 -20.56 4.45 12.67
N ALA A 220 -19.86 5.44 13.22
CA ALA A 220 -20.45 6.42 14.14
C ALA A 220 -21.46 7.33 13.42
N GLU A 221 -21.22 7.62 12.14
CA GLU A 221 -22.06 8.54 11.35
C GLU A 221 -23.18 7.82 10.57
N THR A 222 -23.13 6.50 10.41
CA THR A 222 -24.00 5.76 9.49
C THR A 222 -24.57 4.49 10.12
N LYS A 223 -25.85 4.51 10.52
CA LYS A 223 -26.51 3.37 11.19
C LYS A 223 -26.77 2.21 10.24
N GLU A 224 -27.00 2.49 8.96
CA GLU A 224 -27.37 1.54 7.91
C GLU A 224 -26.27 0.51 7.58
N ILE A 225 -25.03 0.81 7.99
CA ILE A 225 -23.86 -0.05 7.79
C ILE A 225 -23.22 -0.48 9.10
N TYR A 226 -23.90 -0.27 10.23
CA TYR A 226 -23.36 -0.55 11.56
C TYR A 226 -22.92 -2.01 11.72
N ALA A 227 -23.77 -2.96 11.31
CA ALA A 227 -23.46 -4.39 11.39
C ALA A 227 -22.25 -4.77 10.53
N GLU A 228 -22.18 -4.27 9.29
CA GLU A 228 -21.04 -4.50 8.41
C GLU A 228 -19.76 -3.83 8.93
N SER A 229 -19.86 -2.63 9.48
CA SER A 229 -18.73 -1.95 10.12
C SER A 229 -18.16 -2.77 11.28
N LEU A 230 -19.02 -3.33 12.15
CA LEU A 230 -18.58 -4.20 13.25
C LEU A 230 -17.89 -5.47 12.74
N GLN A 231 -18.44 -6.10 11.69
CA GLN A 231 -17.83 -7.26 11.07
C GLN A 231 -16.44 -6.93 10.51
N ILE A 232 -16.32 -5.83 9.77
CA ILE A 232 -15.05 -5.34 9.22
C ILE A 232 -14.03 -5.07 10.34
N ILE A 233 -14.42 -4.37 11.40
CA ILE A 233 -13.54 -4.09 12.56
C ILE A 233 -13.07 -5.39 13.21
N THR A 234 -13.96 -6.37 13.38
CA THR A 234 -13.62 -7.67 13.98
C THR A 234 -12.58 -8.40 13.15
N VAL A 235 -12.79 -8.50 11.82
CA VAL A 235 -11.83 -9.14 10.91
C VAL A 235 -10.47 -8.43 10.92
N ILE A 236 -10.46 -7.09 10.95
CA ILE A 236 -9.22 -6.30 11.05
C ILE A 236 -8.45 -6.63 12.34
N ARG A 237 -9.16 -6.75 13.47
CA ARG A 237 -8.57 -7.09 14.77
C ARG A 237 -8.00 -8.51 14.76
N ASP A 238 -8.72 -9.47 14.19
CA ASP A 238 -8.25 -10.85 14.08
C ASP A 238 -6.99 -10.95 13.21
N ILE A 239 -7.00 -10.29 12.04
CA ILE A 239 -5.82 -10.20 11.17
C ILE A 239 -4.64 -9.57 11.93
N ARG A 240 -4.87 -8.46 12.65
CA ARG A 240 -3.80 -7.79 13.42
C ARG A 240 -3.24 -8.68 14.52
N ALA A 241 -4.10 -9.39 15.26
CA ALA A 241 -3.68 -10.31 16.30
C ALA A 241 -2.81 -11.45 15.72
N GLU A 242 -3.21 -12.00 14.57
CA GLU A 242 -2.49 -13.06 13.90
C GLU A 242 -1.15 -12.59 13.31
N ILE A 243 -1.07 -11.36 12.77
CA ILE A 243 0.20 -10.75 12.36
C ILE A 243 1.14 -10.66 13.58
N LYS A 244 0.66 -10.15 14.71
CA LYS A 244 1.48 -10.03 15.94
C LYS A 244 1.94 -11.39 16.47
N ARG A 245 1.14 -12.43 16.29
CA ARG A 245 1.49 -13.81 16.67
C ARG A 245 2.60 -14.38 15.78
N ILE A 246 2.55 -14.14 14.47
CA ILE A 246 3.54 -14.67 13.50
C ILE A 246 4.82 -13.83 13.47
N PHE A 247 4.70 -12.51 13.64
CA PHE A 247 5.79 -11.54 13.60
C PHE A 247 5.86 -10.75 14.93
N PRO A 248 6.27 -11.38 16.04
CA PRO A 248 6.25 -10.75 17.37
C PRO A 248 7.16 -9.53 17.49
N ASP A 249 8.19 -9.44 16.65
CA ASP A 249 9.15 -8.33 16.66
C ASP A 249 8.74 -7.17 15.75
N ALA A 250 7.64 -7.29 14.99
CA ALA A 250 7.25 -6.31 13.97
C ALA A 250 7.13 -4.88 14.53
N GLU A 251 6.55 -4.71 15.73
CA GLU A 251 6.35 -3.38 16.33
C GLU A 251 7.68 -2.69 16.70
N LYS A 252 8.78 -3.44 16.91
CA LYS A 252 10.11 -2.88 17.18
C LYS A 252 10.66 -2.08 16.00
N PHE A 253 10.15 -2.33 14.78
CA PHE A 253 10.58 -1.68 13.55
C PHE A 253 9.78 -0.41 13.20
N GLN A 254 8.89 0.05 14.08
CA GLN A 254 8.08 1.26 13.84
C GLN A 254 8.94 2.48 13.47
N ASP A 255 10.11 2.58 14.06
CA ASP A 255 11.03 3.73 13.88
C ASP A 255 11.82 3.66 12.55
N GLU A 256 11.75 2.52 11.87
CA GLU A 256 12.43 2.28 10.59
C GLU A 256 11.52 2.50 9.39
N ILE A 257 10.20 2.50 9.60
CA ILE A 257 9.22 2.62 8.54
C ILE A 257 8.80 4.09 8.31
N ILE A 258 8.47 4.41 7.06
CA ILE A 258 7.89 5.68 6.65
C ILE A 258 6.38 5.45 6.49
N PHE A 259 5.64 5.85 7.51
CA PHE A 259 4.19 5.74 7.55
C PHE A 259 3.56 7.13 7.67
N ASN A 260 2.81 7.54 6.66
CA ASN A 260 2.39 8.91 6.43
C ASN A 260 1.05 9.25 7.10
N THR A 261 0.33 8.26 7.63
CA THR A 261 -0.94 8.47 8.33
C THR A 261 -0.77 8.37 9.83
N LYS A 262 -1.34 9.34 10.57
CA LYS A 262 -1.37 9.31 12.03
C LYS A 262 -2.39 8.29 12.48
N ILE A 263 -1.94 7.39 13.35
CA ILE A 263 -2.79 6.43 14.05
C ILE A 263 -3.31 7.11 15.30
#